data_AF-A0A9D7SWS0-F1
#
_entry.id   AF-A0A9D7SWS0-F1
#
_cell.length_a   1.000
_cell.length_b   1.000
_cell.length_c   1.000
_cell.angle_alpha   90.00
_cell.angle_beta   90.00
_cell.angle_gamma   90.00
#
_symmetry.space_group_name_H-M   'P 1'
#
loop_
_entity.id
_entity.type
_entity.pdbx_description
1 polymer ?
#
loop_
_entity_poly.entity_id
_entity_poly.type
_entity_poly.pdbx_seq_one_letter_code
_entity_poly.pdbx_strand_id
1 'polypeptide(L)' 'MKADPKSPSSNKYLKYSGMAIQLFALMGIAAWLGQKIDKKLATSIPYFTVLLLLLFTGGFFYILVKELNRKDEP' A
#
# COMPACT_ATOMS: atom_id res chain seq x y z
N MET A 1 -11.60 -32.89 -23.60
CA MET A 1 -12.20 -31.54 -23.41
C MET A 1 -11.06 -30.53 -23.33
N LYS A 2 -11.07 -29.54 -24.21
CA LYS A 2 -10.08 -28.45 -24.24
C LYS A 2 -10.30 -27.62 -22.97
N ALA A 3 -9.24 -27.35 -22.20
CA ALA A 3 -9.34 -26.47 -21.05
C ALA A 3 -9.60 -25.05 -21.58
N ASP A 4 -10.84 -24.58 -21.45
CA ASP A 4 -11.19 -23.20 -21.76
C ASP A 4 -10.38 -22.27 -20.85
N PRO A 5 -9.61 -21.31 -21.39
CA PRO A 5 -8.99 -20.28 -20.57
C PRO A 5 -10.12 -19.40 -20.06
N LYS A 6 -10.60 -19.69 -18.84
CA LYS A 6 -11.54 -18.83 -18.12
C LYS A 6 -10.97 -17.42 -18.13
N SER A 7 -11.63 -16.56 -18.91
CA SER A 7 -11.51 -15.11 -18.87
C SER A 7 -11.32 -14.67 -17.41
N PRO A 8 -10.32 -13.83 -17.09
CA PRO A 8 -10.12 -13.34 -15.75
C PRO A 8 -11.26 -12.37 -15.46
N SER A 9 -12.43 -12.91 -15.10
CA SER A 9 -13.49 -12.16 -14.45
C SER A 9 -12.81 -11.47 -13.28
N SER A 10 -12.67 -10.15 -13.35
CA SER A 10 -12.00 -9.31 -12.37
C SER A 10 -12.64 -9.60 -11.01
N ASN A 11 -12.06 -10.56 -10.28
CA ASN A 11 -12.67 -11.05 -9.07
C ASN A 11 -12.41 -9.96 -8.04
N LYS A 12 -13.43 -9.12 -7.82
CA LYS A 12 -13.33 -7.94 -6.95
C LYS A 12 -12.70 -8.29 -5.61
N TYR A 13 -13.01 -9.47 -5.08
CA TYR A 13 -12.40 -10.05 -3.89
C TYR A 13 -10.86 -10.17 -3.98
N LEU A 14 -10.34 -10.71 -5.09
CA LEU A 14 -8.89 -10.84 -5.30
C LEU A 14 -8.22 -9.46 -5.40
N LYS A 15 -8.90 -8.48 -6.01
CA LYS A 15 -8.42 -7.09 -6.08
C LYS A 15 -8.34 -6.44 -4.70
N TYR A 16 -9.37 -6.61 -3.86
CA TYR A 16 -9.37 -6.11 -2.49
C TYR A 16 -8.29 -6.77 -1.63
N SER A 17 -8.10 -8.09 -1.75
CA SER A 17 -7.00 -8.79 -1.08
C SER A 17 -5.63 -8.28 -1.53
N GLY A 18 -5.44 -8.01 -2.83
CA GLY A 18 -4.22 -7.40 -3.36
C GLY A 18 -3.94 -6.01 -2.79
N MET A 19 -4.97 -5.16 -2.67
CA MET A 19 -4.85 -3.84 -2.06
C MET A 19 -4.55 -3.91 -0.56
N ALA A 20 -5.14 -4.87 0.17
CA ALA A 20 -4.82 -5.10 1.58
C ALA A 20 -3.36 -5.53 1.77
N ILE A 21 -2.88 -6.48 0.96
CA ILE A 21 -1.47 -6.91 0.98
C ILE A 21 -0.54 -5.74 0.65
N GLN A 22 -0.91 -4.91 -0.33
CA GLN A 22 -0.14 -3.71 -0.67
C GLN A 22 -0.06 -2.74 0.51
N LEU A 23 -1.16 -2.47 1.21
CA LEU A 23 -1.17 -1.63 2.42
C LEU A 23 -0.27 -2.22 3.51
N PHE A 24 -0.39 -3.52 3.80
CA PHE A 24 0.45 -4.19 4.81
C PHE A 24 1.94 -4.13 4.46
N ALA A 25 2.29 -4.39 3.20
CA ALA A 25 3.66 -4.26 2.72
C ALA A 25 4.17 -2.83 2.90
N LEU A 26 3.35 -1.85 2.53
CA LEU A 26 3.67 -0.43 2.66
C LEU A 26 3.91 -0.03 4.12
N MET A 27 3.03 -0.46 5.04
CA MET A 27 3.19 -0.21 6.47
C MET A 27 4.42 -0.90 7.05
N GLY A 28 4.71 -2.14 6.65
CA GLY A 28 5.91 -2.86 7.07
C GLY A 28 7.20 -2.17 6.63
N ILE A 29 7.25 -1.70 5.38
CA ILE A 29 8.38 -0.93 4.84
C ILE A 29 8.52 0.40 5.59
N ALA A 30 7.42 1.13 5.78
CA ALA A 30 7.42 2.42 6.45
C ALA A 30 7.91 2.30 7.91
N ALA A 31 7.42 1.30 8.65
CA ALA A 31 7.84 1.04 10.03
C ALA A 31 9.31 0.62 10.11
N TRP A 32 9.78 -0.25 9.21
CA TRP A 32 11.17 -0.71 9.20
C TRP A 32 12.15 0.42 8.84
N LEU A 33 11.85 1.21 7.80
CA LEU A 33 12.65 2.39 7.45
C LEU A 33 12.63 3.42 8.59
N GLY A 34 11.44 3.72 9.13
CA GLY A 34 11.25 4.68 10.21
C GLY A 34 12.10 4.33 11.42
N GLN A 35 12.01 3.10 11.91
CA GLN A 35 12.80 2.64 13.04
C GLN A 35 14.30 2.63 12.76
N LYS A 36 14.72 2.30 11.55
CA LYS A 36 16.15 2.32 11.18
C LYS A 36 16.72 3.73 11.16
N ILE A 37 15.92 4.70 10.70
CA ILE A 37 16.29 6.12 10.67
C ILE A 37 16.27 6.70 12.08
N ASP A 38 15.22 6.45 12.86
CA ASP A 38 15.10 6.91 14.25
C ASP A 38 16.25 6.35 15.12
N LYS A 39 16.63 5.08 14.94
CA LYS A 39 17.80 4.48 15.62
C LYS A 39 19.12 5.12 15.22
N LYS A 40 19.29 5.49 13.94
CA LYS A 40 20.52 6.16 13.46
C LYS A 40 20.66 7.57 14.01
N LEU A 41 19.54 8.25 14.25
CA LEU A 41 19.52 9.63 14.74
C LEU A 41 19.52 9.71 16.28
N ALA A 42 19.51 8.56 16.97
CA ALA A 42 19.47 8.45 18.43
C ALA A 42 18.36 9.31 19.07
N THR A 43 17.27 9.52 18.33
CA THR A 43 16.19 10.39 18.78
C THR A 43 15.38 9.66 19.83
N SER A 44 15.20 10.25 21.02
CA SER A 44 14.38 9.65 22.09
C SER A 44 12.91 9.48 21.71
N ILE A 45 12.45 10.20 20.67
CA ILE A 45 11.08 10.18 20.18
C ILE A 45 11.13 9.80 18.68
N PRO A 46 10.32 8.83 18.21
CA PRO A 46 10.40 8.28 16.86
C PRO A 46 9.74 9.18 15.80
N TYR A 47 10.26 10.40 15.62
CA TYR A 47 9.68 11.39 14.71
C TYR A 47 9.70 10.92 13.25
N PHE A 48 10.74 10.21 12.79
CA PHE A 48 10.81 9.75 11.41
C PHE A 48 9.84 8.61 11.15
N THR A 49 9.62 7.71 12.12
CA THR A 49 8.58 6.69 12.00
C THR A 49 7.19 7.32 11.85
N VAL A 50 6.87 8.33 12.65
CA VAL A 50 5.58 9.05 12.55
C VAL A 50 5.45 9.76 11.21
N LEU A 51 6.50 10.46 10.77
CA LEU A 51 6.50 11.16 9.48
C LEU A 51 6.37 10.19 8.30
N LEU A 52 7.10 9.06 8.32
CA LEU A 52 6.99 8.04 7.28
C LEU A 52 5.59 7.43 7.27
N LEU A 53 5.03 7.09 8.42
CA LEU A 53 3.67 6.55 8.48
C LEU A 53 2.65 7.52 7.88
N LEU A 54 2.75 8.82 8.17
CA LEU A 54 1.90 9.85 7.57
C LEU A 54 2.10 9.95 6.06
N LEU A 55 3.34 10.00 5.58
CA LEU A 55 3.65 10.10 4.15
C LEU A 55 3.20 8.86 3.36
N PHE A 56 3.47 7.67 3.88
CA PHE A 56 3.09 6.42 3.23
C PHE A 56 1.57 6.22 3.26
N THR A 57 0.90 6.54 4.36
CA THR A 57 -0.56 6.47 4.44
C THR A 57 -1.20 7.49 3.49
N GLY A 58 -0.75 8.74 3.51
CA GLY A 58 -1.24 9.79 2.61
C GLY A 58 -0.98 9.46 1.13
N GLY A 59 0.22 8.97 0.82
CA GLY A 59 0.58 8.51 -0.53
C GLY A 59 -0.25 7.31 -0.99
N PHE A 60 -0.53 6.36 -0.10
CA PHE A 60 -1.42 5.24 -0.39
C PHE A 60 -2.82 5.71 -0.73
N PHE A 61 -3.40 6.61 0.07
CA PHE A 61 -4.72 7.17 -0.22
C PHE A 61 -4.74 7.95 -1.53
N TYR A 62 -3.70 8.73 -1.83
CA TYR A 62 -3.60 9.42 -3.12
C TYR A 62 -3.60 8.43 -4.30
N ILE A 63 -2.81 7.36 -4.22
CA ILE A 63 -2.76 6.31 -5.24
C ILE A 63 -4.12 5.61 -5.34
N LEU A 64 -4.75 5.31 -4.21
CA LEU A 64 -6.05 4.64 -4.16
C LEU A 64 -7.13 5.50 -4.82
N VAL A 65 -7.25 6.78 -4.46
CA VAL A 65 -8.20 7.73 -5.05
C VAL A 65 -7.93 7.87 -6.55
N LYS A 66 -6.66 7.99 -6.97
CA LYS A 66 -6.29 8.05 -8.38
C LYS A 66 -6.66 6.77 -9.13
N GLU A 67 -6.47 5.60 -8.52
CA GLU A 67 -6.79 4.31 -9.14
C GLU A 67 -8.30 4.10 -9.27
N LEU A 68 -9.07 4.58 -8.30
CA LEU A 68 -10.53 4.57 -8.34
C LEU A 68 -11.05 5.52 -9.41
N ASN A 69 -10.62 6.80 -9.41
CA ASN A 69 -11.04 7.78 -10.42
C ASN A 69 -10.66 7.35 -11.86
N ARG A 70 -9.50 6.69 -12.05
CA ARG A 70 -9.09 6.19 -13.37
C ARG A 70 -9.99 5.06 -13.91
N LYS A 71 -10.74 4.37 -13.05
CA LYS A 71 -11.67 3.31 -13.47
C LYS A 71 -13.07 3.83 -13.80
N ASP A 72 -13.35 5.10 -13.48
CA ASP A 72 -14.63 5.75 -13.70
C ASP A 72 -14.67 6.63 -14.97
N GLU A 73 -13.55 6.74 -15.69
CA GLU A 73 -13.50 7.38 -17.01
C GLU A 73 -13.67 6.31 -18.12
N PRO A 74 -14.73 6.37 -18.94
CA PRO A 74 -15.00 5.42 -20.02
C PRO A 74 -14.03 5.50 -21.19
#